data_AF-A0A3M0ZP68-F1
#
_entry.id   AF-A0A3M0ZP68-F1
#
_cell.length_a   1.000
_cell.length_b   1.000
_cell.length_c   1.000
_cell.angle_alpha   90.00
_cell.angle_beta   90.00
_cell.angle_gamma   90.00
#
_symmetry.space_group_name_H-M   'P 1'
#
loop_
_entity.id
_entity.type
_entity.pdbx_description
1 polymer ?
#
loop_
_entity_poly.entity_id
_entity_poly.type
_entity_poly.pdbx_seq_one_letter_code
_entity_poly.pdbx_strand_id
1 'polypeptide(L)'
;MAESKGVEELLTSVYSGLCEKRCVALKEMIAAKISSLRELIESEEKKRALLSDESRLKKAVGGFGEASVNISSIKDVLHKGEAGRVMPEERFNRIKCLLASLSDHLEGLDALFPRGFKRFSGDMDGVLNESEGAMNSFAPLIGDLRKAELELSAKYNEKKHDSFFEGFSWRDFTDEEFSLICPYLLFVDTESIGKDGAFGSALVRDLIELFSLGRPIKVLLLRNGVENLSQSQQLSGREISLAERFEIETLPLFLRKLYTVQLSVSDRDLFEREALKALESVRCALISVSTDEELVRCRAVPQFLYDPDKDDTFSGCFSLLPNDDLERTWPLDGDLSQNGYTFGDYVASLGKFSDLFQEIEESPYTVEDLEKRGCHLSLYLELSPDERKRRIPFVFRGKGKDALKVLPSPEIMVEAAEKASVWQILRELSGVCNPYVEKVKSEITERLTSEKEAALKSLRDEFEGKIKEREREAVRAAMVNLAKRLSGMGDASDITAKIGAGVASSGDGAMSHPHPPTEELRKDESSEGKAEGLDTPTELPWVETDECTSCDECITINKNIFAYNEEKKCYIKDPKGGPYRDLVKAAESCPAMIIHPGLPLDPNEKGLDALIKRAEKFN
;
A
#
# COMPACT_ATOMS: atom_id res chain seq x y z
N MET A 1 -6.94 5.23 34.17
CA MET A 1 -6.58 6.66 34.44
C MET A 1 -5.07 6.97 34.41
N ALA A 2 -4.19 6.26 35.15
CA ALA A 2 -2.74 6.56 35.11
C ALA A 2 -2.09 6.14 33.76
N GLU A 3 -2.49 5.00 33.20
CA GLU A 3 -1.98 4.49 31.91
C GLU A 3 -2.49 5.30 30.71
N SER A 4 -3.78 5.69 30.72
CA SER A 4 -4.36 6.63 29.75
C SER A 4 -3.59 7.96 29.70
N LYS A 5 -3.17 8.50 30.85
CA LYS A 5 -2.31 9.71 30.88
C LYS A 5 -0.96 9.49 30.22
N GLY A 6 -0.34 8.31 30.38
CA GLY A 6 0.93 7.98 29.74
C GLY A 6 0.86 7.96 28.21
N VAL A 7 -0.22 7.41 27.64
CA VAL A 7 -0.43 7.41 26.17
C VAL A 7 -0.68 8.80 25.65
N GLU A 8 -1.50 9.56 26.36
CA GLU A 8 -1.76 10.95 26.00
C GLU A 8 -0.49 11.78 26.02
N GLU A 9 0.37 11.63 27.03
CA GLU A 9 1.66 12.30 27.09
C GLU A 9 2.58 11.88 25.94
N LEU A 10 2.65 10.58 25.64
CA LEU A 10 3.47 10.05 24.55
C LEU A 10 3.01 10.59 23.18
N LEU A 11 1.71 10.53 22.90
CA LEU A 11 1.18 11.06 21.65
C LEU A 11 1.24 12.59 21.60
N THR A 12 1.03 13.27 22.72
CA THR A 12 1.21 14.73 22.80
C THR A 12 2.65 15.09 22.43
N SER A 13 3.63 14.30 22.88
CA SER A 13 5.04 14.49 22.50
C SER A 13 5.25 14.31 21.00
N VAL A 14 4.73 13.22 20.40
CA VAL A 14 4.84 12.95 18.95
C VAL A 14 4.16 14.05 18.13
N TYR A 15 2.94 14.42 18.50
CA TYR A 15 2.15 15.45 17.82
C TYR A 15 2.78 16.84 17.93
N SER A 16 3.23 17.22 19.13
CA SER A 16 3.89 18.51 19.35
C SER A 16 5.20 18.59 18.57
N GLY A 17 6.00 17.52 18.57
CA GLY A 17 7.23 17.45 17.77
C GLY A 17 6.98 17.60 16.27
N LEU A 18 5.91 16.98 15.74
CA LEU A 18 5.49 17.16 14.35
C LEU A 18 5.09 18.62 14.06
N CYS A 19 4.25 19.21 14.93
CA CYS A 19 3.80 20.59 14.80
C CYS A 19 4.95 21.60 14.87
N GLU A 20 5.91 21.40 15.78
CA GLU A 20 7.13 22.21 15.87
C GLU A 20 7.97 22.11 14.59
N LYS A 21 8.21 20.88 14.09
CA LYS A 21 8.94 20.65 12.82
C LYS A 21 8.27 21.36 11.64
N ARG A 22 6.94 21.28 11.54
CA ARG A 22 6.15 21.95 10.49
C ARG A 22 6.17 23.47 10.63
N CYS A 23 6.08 24.00 11.86
CA CYS A 23 6.20 25.43 12.13
C CYS A 23 7.57 25.97 11.69
N VAL A 24 8.66 25.27 12.04
CA VAL A 24 10.02 25.65 11.62
C VAL A 24 10.16 25.66 10.09
N ALA A 25 9.70 24.59 9.42
CA ALA A 25 9.74 24.51 7.96
C ALA A 25 8.96 25.67 7.30
N LEU A 26 7.78 26.00 7.83
CA LEU A 26 6.95 27.07 7.31
C LEU A 26 7.57 28.46 7.56
N LYS A 27 8.22 28.67 8.72
CA LYS A 27 9.02 29.88 8.99
C LYS A 27 10.13 30.08 7.97
N GLU A 28 10.87 29.02 7.66
CA GLU A 28 11.95 29.06 6.65
C GLU A 28 11.41 29.39 5.26
N MET A 29 10.30 28.77 4.86
CA MET A 29 9.64 29.04 3.57
C MET A 29 9.17 30.49 3.46
N ILE A 30 8.50 31.01 4.49
CA ILE A 30 8.03 32.41 4.52
C ILE A 30 9.23 33.36 4.44
N ALA A 31 10.26 33.14 5.25
CA ALA A 31 11.46 33.98 5.27
C ALA A 31 12.17 34.02 3.89
N ALA A 32 12.25 32.88 3.20
CA ALA A 32 12.81 32.79 1.86
C ALA A 32 12.01 33.60 0.82
N LYS A 33 10.66 33.50 0.87
CA LYS A 33 9.78 34.30 -0.01
C LYS A 33 9.86 35.79 0.30
N ILE A 34 9.91 36.17 1.58
CA ILE A 34 10.13 37.56 2.03
C ILE A 34 11.43 38.11 1.47
N SER A 35 12.55 37.36 1.57
CA SER A 35 13.84 37.79 1.01
C SER A 35 13.76 38.03 -0.49
N SER A 36 13.16 37.08 -1.22
CA SER A 36 12.99 37.16 -2.68
C SER A 36 12.15 38.38 -3.10
N LEU A 37 11.07 38.66 -2.36
CA LEU A 37 10.22 39.83 -2.62
C LEU A 37 10.95 41.15 -2.30
N ARG A 38 11.75 41.20 -1.22
CA ARG A 38 12.58 42.38 -0.89
C ARG A 38 13.59 42.67 -1.99
N GLU A 39 14.30 41.66 -2.47
CA GLU A 39 15.25 41.82 -3.58
C GLU A 39 14.56 42.34 -4.85
N LEU A 40 13.38 41.80 -5.17
CA LEU A 40 12.58 42.25 -6.30
C LEU A 40 12.17 43.73 -6.14
N ILE A 41 11.71 44.12 -4.95
CA ILE A 41 11.34 45.51 -4.64
C ILE A 41 12.56 46.42 -4.74
N GLU A 42 13.68 46.08 -4.12
CA GLU A 42 14.90 46.90 -4.16
C GLU A 42 15.43 47.09 -5.58
N SER A 43 15.43 46.03 -6.39
CA SER A 43 15.78 46.09 -7.80
C SER A 43 14.88 47.04 -8.56
N GLU A 44 13.57 46.99 -8.30
CA GLU A 44 12.59 47.84 -8.97
C GLU A 44 12.66 49.29 -8.51
N GLU A 45 12.90 49.55 -7.22
CA GLU A 45 13.14 50.88 -6.68
C GLU A 45 14.40 51.51 -7.28
N LYS A 46 15.48 50.73 -7.44
CA LYS A 46 16.70 51.18 -8.12
C LYS A 46 16.42 51.55 -9.58
N LYS A 47 15.65 50.75 -10.32
CA LYS A 47 15.26 51.06 -11.71
C LYS A 47 14.42 52.33 -11.79
N ARG A 48 13.41 52.46 -10.93
CA ARG A 48 12.54 53.65 -10.85
C ARG A 48 13.33 54.90 -10.47
N ALA A 49 14.24 54.80 -9.49
CA ALA A 49 15.12 55.90 -9.08
C ALA A 49 16.05 56.35 -10.22
N LEU A 50 16.67 55.40 -10.94
CA LEU A 50 17.51 55.68 -12.11
C LEU A 50 16.76 56.44 -13.22
N LEU A 51 15.46 56.18 -13.38
CA LEU A 51 14.61 56.84 -14.36
C LEU A 51 14.10 58.22 -13.89
N SER A 52 13.92 58.39 -12.57
CA SER A 52 13.49 59.66 -11.98
C SER A 52 14.58 60.74 -11.88
N ASP A 53 15.86 60.36 -12.00
CA ASP A 53 16.99 61.27 -11.82
C ASP A 53 17.31 62.05 -13.12
N GLU A 54 16.57 63.15 -13.36
CA GLU A 54 16.81 64.09 -14.48
C GLU A 54 18.25 64.65 -14.49
N SER A 55 18.92 64.70 -13.35
CA SER A 55 20.26 65.29 -13.21
C SER A 55 21.35 64.41 -13.82
N ARG A 56 21.16 63.08 -13.81
CA ARG A 56 22.08 62.12 -14.44
C ARG A 56 21.96 62.08 -15.97
N LEU A 57 20.74 62.23 -16.50
CA LEU A 57 20.51 62.40 -17.94
C LEU A 57 21.19 63.67 -18.46
N LYS A 58 21.08 64.79 -17.73
CA LYS A 58 21.80 66.04 -18.05
C LYS A 58 23.32 65.88 -17.98
N LYS A 59 23.84 65.16 -16.98
CA LYS A 59 25.29 64.88 -16.84
C LYS A 59 25.84 63.97 -17.96
N ALA A 60 25.06 63.00 -18.42
CA ALA A 60 25.47 62.05 -19.47
C ALA A 60 25.48 62.66 -20.88
N VAL A 61 24.61 63.63 -21.14
CA VAL A 61 24.55 64.38 -22.41
C VAL A 61 25.66 65.44 -22.50
N GLY A 62 26.22 65.86 -21.35
CA GLY A 62 27.31 66.82 -21.26
C GLY A 62 26.90 68.24 -21.67
N GLY A 63 27.72 69.23 -21.32
CA GLY A 63 27.40 70.67 -21.54
C GLY A 63 27.24 71.11 -23.01
N PHE A 64 27.53 70.23 -23.97
CA PHE A 64 27.38 70.52 -25.41
C PHE A 64 25.98 70.17 -25.97
N GLY A 65 25.25 69.25 -25.32
CA GLY A 65 23.92 68.83 -25.76
C GLY A 65 22.77 69.66 -25.19
N GLU A 66 22.99 70.45 -24.13
CA GLU A 66 21.95 71.31 -23.53
C GLU A 66 21.44 72.42 -24.47
N ALA A 67 22.25 72.85 -25.45
CA ALA A 67 21.87 73.90 -26.40
C ALA A 67 21.26 73.38 -27.71
N SER A 68 21.33 72.07 -28.00
CA SER A 68 21.00 71.50 -29.32
C SER A 68 20.00 70.35 -29.28
N VAL A 69 19.70 69.81 -28.09
CA VAL A 69 18.83 68.65 -27.93
C VAL A 69 17.69 68.99 -26.98
N ASN A 70 16.45 68.87 -27.47
CA ASN A 70 15.27 69.09 -26.63
C ASN A 70 15.10 67.89 -25.68
N ILE A 71 15.55 68.06 -24.43
CA ILE A 71 15.52 67.03 -23.38
C ILE A 71 14.10 66.48 -23.17
N SER A 72 13.06 67.30 -23.39
CA SER A 72 11.65 66.85 -23.30
C SER A 72 11.29 65.79 -24.35
N SER A 73 11.83 65.90 -25.58
CA SER A 73 11.56 64.93 -26.67
C SER A 73 12.30 63.61 -26.49
N ILE A 74 13.47 63.61 -25.82
CA ILE A 74 14.18 62.39 -25.40
C ILE A 74 13.41 61.69 -24.28
N LYS A 75 12.82 62.46 -23.36
CA LYS A 75 11.95 61.95 -22.30
C LYS A 75 10.73 61.23 -22.89
N ASP A 76 10.11 61.77 -23.94
CA ASP A 76 8.98 61.14 -24.63
C ASP A 76 9.35 59.84 -25.37
N VAL A 77 10.55 59.77 -25.95
CA VAL A 77 11.06 58.56 -26.64
C VAL A 77 11.49 57.48 -25.63
N LEU A 78 12.10 57.88 -24.51
CA LEU A 78 12.38 57.00 -23.38
C LEU A 78 11.07 56.50 -22.76
N HIS A 79 10.10 57.37 -22.46
CA HIS A 79 8.76 57.00 -21.97
C HIS A 79 8.04 55.99 -22.88
N LYS A 80 8.19 56.10 -24.22
CA LYS A 80 7.65 55.12 -25.18
C LYS A 80 8.38 53.76 -25.17
N GLY A 81 9.67 53.72 -24.83
CA GLY A 81 10.44 52.49 -24.60
C GLY A 81 10.37 51.95 -23.16
N GLU A 82 9.89 52.76 -22.22
CA GLU A 82 9.81 52.49 -20.77
C GLU A 82 8.61 51.64 -20.36
N ALA A 83 7.52 51.63 -21.15
CA ALA A 83 6.32 50.85 -20.87
C ALA A 83 6.56 49.33 -20.75
N GLY A 84 7.73 48.84 -21.16
CA GLY A 84 8.18 47.45 -20.97
C GLY A 84 9.37 47.26 -20.03
N ARG A 85 9.96 48.31 -19.44
CA ARG A 85 11.17 48.23 -18.60
C ARG A 85 10.92 48.37 -17.10
N VAL A 86 9.84 49.03 -16.71
CA VAL A 86 9.42 49.23 -15.31
C VAL A 86 8.15 48.43 -15.06
N MET A 87 8.11 47.79 -13.91
CA MET A 87 6.93 47.08 -13.44
C MET A 87 5.74 48.04 -13.29
N PRO A 88 4.51 47.67 -13.70
CA PRO A 88 3.31 48.48 -13.45
C PRO A 88 3.16 48.84 -11.95
N GLU A 89 2.64 50.04 -11.66
CA GLU A 89 2.48 50.51 -10.26
C GLU A 89 1.56 49.62 -9.43
N GLU A 90 0.47 49.13 -10.04
CA GLU A 90 -0.48 48.22 -9.39
C GLU A 90 0.22 46.94 -8.92
N ARG A 91 1.02 46.32 -9.78
CA ARG A 91 1.82 45.14 -9.43
C ARG A 91 2.86 45.46 -8.35
N PHE A 92 3.56 46.58 -8.47
CA PHE A 92 4.58 46.98 -7.51
C PHE A 92 3.99 47.21 -6.10
N ASN A 93 2.83 47.88 -6.02
CA ASN A 93 2.10 48.07 -4.78
C ASN A 93 1.59 46.75 -4.20
N ARG A 94 1.08 45.84 -5.03
CA ARG A 94 0.63 44.52 -4.59
C ARG A 94 1.78 43.69 -3.98
N ILE A 95 2.96 43.68 -4.60
CA ILE A 95 4.14 43.00 -4.05
C ILE A 95 4.55 43.62 -2.70
N LYS A 96 4.47 44.94 -2.54
CA LYS A 96 4.73 45.60 -1.25
C LYS A 96 3.72 45.20 -0.18
N CYS A 97 2.42 45.19 -0.50
CA CYS A 97 1.38 44.73 0.42
C CYS A 97 1.59 43.26 0.80
N LEU A 98 1.96 42.42 -0.16
CA LEU A 98 2.22 41.00 0.07
C LEU A 98 3.44 40.77 0.96
N LEU A 99 4.51 41.55 0.77
CA LEU A 99 5.69 41.53 1.65
C LEU A 99 5.30 41.86 3.10
N ALA A 100 4.44 42.87 3.29
CA ALA A 100 3.95 43.26 4.61
C ALA A 100 3.12 42.13 5.24
N SER A 101 2.12 41.61 4.52
CA SER A 101 1.29 40.50 5.02
C SER A 101 2.11 39.25 5.38
N LEU A 102 3.06 38.83 4.53
CA LEU A 102 3.93 37.68 4.85
C LEU A 102 4.81 37.93 6.07
N SER A 103 5.25 39.18 6.29
CA SER A 103 6.01 39.54 7.49
C SER A 103 5.14 39.45 8.74
N ASP A 104 3.90 39.93 8.68
CA ASP A 104 2.94 39.83 9.79
C ASP A 104 2.59 38.37 10.09
N HIS A 105 2.42 37.55 9.04
CA HIS A 105 2.23 36.10 9.21
C HIS A 105 3.42 35.43 9.87
N LEU A 106 4.66 35.81 9.53
CA LEU A 106 5.86 35.26 10.15
C LEU A 106 5.92 35.56 11.66
N GLU A 107 5.52 36.77 12.07
CA GLU A 107 5.47 37.16 13.48
C GLU A 107 4.34 36.44 14.25
N GLY A 108 3.19 36.22 13.60
CA GLY A 108 2.03 35.56 14.20
C GLY A 108 1.99 34.04 14.09
N LEU A 109 2.94 33.41 13.40
CA LEU A 109 2.83 32.02 12.96
C LEU A 109 2.66 31.03 14.12
N ASP A 110 3.40 31.22 15.21
CA ASP A 110 3.35 30.31 16.37
C ASP A 110 1.95 30.21 17.00
N ALA A 111 1.09 31.22 16.82
CA ALA A 111 -0.28 31.21 17.34
C ALA A 111 -1.21 30.29 16.55
N LEU A 112 -0.88 29.95 15.30
CA LEU A 112 -1.67 29.04 14.46
C LEU A 112 -1.44 27.56 14.83
N PHE A 113 -0.33 27.25 15.50
CA PHE A 113 0.06 25.88 15.82
C PHE A 113 -0.51 25.46 17.19
N PRO A 114 -1.41 24.46 17.25
CA PRO A 114 -2.00 24.00 18.50
C PRO A 114 -0.96 23.27 19.36
N ARG A 115 -1.05 23.44 20.68
CA ARG A 115 -0.19 22.76 21.66
C ARG A 115 -0.74 21.41 22.18
N GLY A 116 -1.81 20.91 21.57
CA GLY A 116 -2.46 19.67 21.99
C GLY A 116 -3.64 19.30 21.10
N PHE A 117 -4.27 18.17 21.42
CA PHE A 117 -5.41 17.62 20.69
C PHE A 117 -6.75 17.98 21.35
N LYS A 118 -7.84 17.80 20.60
CA LYS A 118 -9.20 18.05 21.05
C LYS A 118 -9.82 16.77 21.57
N ARG A 119 -10.48 16.81 22.73
CA ARG A 119 -11.23 15.67 23.28
C ARG A 119 -12.63 15.66 22.70
N PHE A 120 -13.09 14.50 22.25
CA PHE A 120 -14.46 14.34 21.79
C PHE A 120 -15.45 14.47 22.95
N SER A 121 -16.48 15.30 22.75
CA SER A 121 -17.50 15.62 23.75
C SER A 121 -18.91 15.12 23.38
N GLY A 122 -19.05 14.30 22.33
CA GLY A 122 -20.35 13.83 21.84
C GLY A 122 -21.04 14.77 20.83
N ASP A 123 -20.41 15.89 20.46
CA ASP A 123 -20.93 16.85 19.48
C ASP A 123 -20.14 16.76 18.16
N MET A 124 -20.71 16.03 17.20
CA MET A 124 -20.09 15.83 15.88
C MET A 124 -20.07 17.12 15.05
N ASP A 125 -21.15 17.90 15.08
CA ASP A 125 -21.23 19.17 14.34
C ASP A 125 -20.20 20.17 14.86
N GLY A 126 -20.01 20.22 16.19
CA GLY A 126 -18.96 21.00 16.83
C GLY A 126 -17.56 20.61 16.32
N VAL A 127 -17.23 19.32 16.26
CA VAL A 127 -15.95 18.82 15.75
C VAL A 127 -15.75 19.21 14.28
N LEU A 128 -16.78 19.11 13.44
CA LEU A 128 -16.68 19.47 12.02
C LEU A 128 -16.44 20.97 11.82
N ASN A 129 -17.12 21.81 12.59
CA ASN A 129 -16.94 23.26 12.54
C ASN A 129 -15.55 23.68 13.08
N GLU A 130 -15.11 23.08 14.19
CA GLU A 130 -13.78 23.37 14.76
C GLU A 130 -12.64 22.94 13.84
N SER A 131 -12.72 21.74 13.26
CA SER A 131 -11.70 21.23 12.34
C SER A 131 -11.60 22.09 11.08
N GLU A 132 -12.74 22.50 10.53
CA GLU A 132 -12.79 23.42 9.39
C GLU A 132 -12.23 24.80 9.72
N GLY A 133 -12.56 25.34 10.90
CA GLY A 133 -11.97 26.59 11.39
C GLY A 133 -10.46 26.51 11.57
N ALA A 134 -9.95 25.41 12.14
CA ALA A 134 -8.52 25.19 12.33
C ALA A 134 -7.77 25.15 10.99
N MET A 135 -8.27 24.42 10.00
CA MET A 135 -7.65 24.38 8.66
C MET A 135 -7.74 25.72 7.93
N ASN A 136 -8.90 26.39 7.97
CA ASN A 136 -9.07 27.70 7.34
C ASN A 136 -8.22 28.80 7.98
N SER A 137 -7.77 28.65 9.23
CA SER A 137 -6.86 29.62 9.86
C SER A 137 -5.52 29.75 9.10
N PHE A 138 -5.12 28.72 8.35
CA PHE A 138 -3.92 28.74 7.50
C PHE A 138 -4.18 29.29 6.09
N ALA A 139 -5.44 29.41 5.65
CA ALA A 139 -5.78 29.80 4.28
C ALA A 139 -5.23 31.18 3.86
N PRO A 140 -5.27 32.23 4.71
CA PRO A 140 -4.66 33.52 4.35
C PRO A 140 -3.17 33.42 4.07
N LEU A 141 -2.43 32.68 4.92
CA LEU A 141 -0.99 32.48 4.77
C LEU A 141 -0.65 31.68 3.51
N ILE A 142 -1.29 30.53 3.30
CA ILE A 142 -1.05 29.71 2.09
C ILE A 142 -1.43 30.48 0.83
N GLY A 143 -2.53 31.24 0.88
CA GLY A 143 -2.97 32.11 -0.21
C GLY A 143 -1.89 33.14 -0.56
N ASP A 144 -1.32 33.81 0.43
CA ASP A 144 -0.29 34.82 0.19
C ASP A 144 1.06 34.21 -0.23
N LEU A 145 1.40 33.00 0.21
CA LEU A 145 2.55 32.25 -0.32
C LEU A 145 2.37 31.92 -1.80
N ARG A 146 1.18 31.45 -2.23
CA ARG A 146 0.88 31.21 -3.65
C ARG A 146 0.90 32.49 -4.48
N LYS A 147 0.30 33.57 -3.97
CA LYS A 147 0.37 34.90 -4.61
C LYS A 147 1.82 35.34 -4.78
N ALA A 148 2.67 35.12 -3.77
CA ALA A 148 4.09 35.48 -3.83
C ALA A 148 4.81 34.72 -4.92
N GLU A 149 4.53 33.42 -5.06
CA GLU A 149 5.09 32.61 -6.13
C GLU A 149 4.67 33.07 -7.53
N LEU A 150 3.38 33.38 -7.70
CA LEU A 150 2.85 33.92 -8.95
C LEU A 150 3.45 35.29 -9.28
N GLU A 151 3.68 36.14 -8.28
CA GLU A 151 4.32 37.44 -8.47
C GLU A 151 5.81 37.33 -8.80
N LEU A 152 6.55 36.50 -8.07
CA LEU A 152 7.97 36.26 -8.32
C LEU A 152 8.22 35.66 -9.70
N SER A 153 7.34 34.78 -10.16
CA SER A 153 7.40 34.19 -11.51
C SER A 153 6.78 35.08 -12.60
N ALA A 154 6.26 36.26 -12.25
CA ALA A 154 5.56 37.18 -13.16
C ALA A 154 4.36 36.55 -13.90
N LYS A 155 3.71 35.55 -13.28
CA LYS A 155 2.53 34.85 -13.81
C LYS A 155 1.21 35.34 -13.23
N TYR A 156 1.24 36.27 -12.26
CA TYR A 156 0.02 36.79 -11.65
C TYR A 156 -0.88 37.52 -12.66
N ASN A 157 -2.16 37.15 -12.73
CA ASN A 157 -3.17 37.76 -13.56
C ASN A 157 -4.37 38.16 -12.71
N GLU A 158 -4.57 39.45 -12.49
CA GLU A 158 -5.62 40.02 -11.62
C GLU A 158 -7.01 39.47 -11.93
N LYS A 159 -7.42 39.48 -13.20
CA LYS A 159 -8.75 39.01 -13.62
C LYS A 159 -9.02 37.55 -13.27
N LYS A 160 -7.98 36.71 -13.24
CA LYS A 160 -8.11 35.28 -12.95
C LYS A 160 -7.89 34.99 -11.47
N HIS A 161 -6.86 35.59 -10.88
CA HIS A 161 -6.36 35.22 -9.57
C HIS A 161 -7.08 35.97 -8.44
N ASP A 162 -7.49 37.23 -8.64
CA ASP A 162 -8.19 37.97 -7.58
C ASP A 162 -9.48 37.25 -7.20
N SER A 163 -10.30 36.87 -8.20
CA SER A 163 -11.53 36.11 -7.97
C SER A 163 -11.28 34.73 -7.35
N PHE A 164 -10.18 34.06 -7.70
CA PHE A 164 -9.80 32.78 -7.09
C PHE A 164 -9.43 32.97 -5.60
N PHE A 165 -8.65 34.01 -5.28
CA PHE A 165 -8.18 34.25 -3.92
C PHE A 165 -9.24 34.87 -2.99
N GLU A 166 -10.32 35.45 -3.51
CA GLU A 166 -11.46 35.92 -2.71
C GLU A 166 -12.18 34.79 -1.95
N GLY A 167 -12.28 33.60 -2.56
CA GLY A 167 -12.93 32.42 -1.98
C GLY A 167 -11.96 31.35 -1.46
N PHE A 168 -10.66 31.65 -1.40
CA PHE A 168 -9.63 30.68 -1.11
C PHE A 168 -9.77 30.10 0.30
N SER A 169 -9.78 28.77 0.39
CA SER A 169 -10.02 28.03 1.61
C SER A 169 -9.11 26.82 1.73
N TRP A 170 -9.18 26.10 2.85
CA TRP A 170 -8.47 24.83 3.03
C TRP A 170 -8.76 23.80 1.92
N ARG A 171 -9.92 23.90 1.25
CA ARG A 171 -10.31 22.99 0.16
C ARG A 171 -9.47 23.17 -1.11
N ASP A 172 -8.79 24.30 -1.23
CA ASP A 172 -7.95 24.64 -2.38
C ASP A 172 -6.48 24.27 -2.18
N PHE A 173 -6.14 23.70 -1.02
CA PHE A 173 -4.78 23.29 -0.68
C PHE A 173 -4.37 22.05 -1.48
N THR A 174 -3.10 22.02 -1.85
CA THR A 174 -2.42 20.83 -2.39
C THR A 174 -1.97 19.91 -1.26
N ASP A 175 -1.68 18.66 -1.57
CA ASP A 175 -1.14 17.70 -0.61
C ASP A 175 0.18 18.19 0.02
N GLU A 176 1.02 18.88 -0.76
CA GLU A 176 2.24 19.52 -0.27
C GLU A 176 1.94 20.60 0.78
N GLU A 177 0.92 21.43 0.58
CA GLU A 177 0.53 22.46 1.56
C GLU A 177 -0.14 21.85 2.79
N PHE A 178 -0.92 20.77 2.64
CA PHE A 178 -1.43 20.02 3.80
C PHE A 178 -0.30 19.43 4.64
N SER A 179 0.82 19.04 4.02
CA SER A 179 1.98 18.53 4.74
C SER A 179 2.69 19.59 5.59
N LEU A 180 2.40 20.89 5.38
CA LEU A 180 2.99 22.02 6.11
C LEU A 180 2.15 22.48 7.31
N ILE A 181 0.86 22.17 7.38
CA ILE A 181 -0.03 22.60 8.47
C ILE A 181 -0.13 21.52 9.55
N CYS A 182 -0.54 21.84 10.79
CA CYS A 182 -0.83 20.79 11.78
C CYS A 182 -2.12 20.05 11.44
N PRO A 183 -2.13 18.71 11.52
CA PRO A 183 -3.36 17.95 11.30
C PRO A 183 -4.31 18.14 12.48
N TYR A 184 -5.62 18.22 12.23
CA TYR A 184 -6.60 18.29 13.31
C TYR A 184 -6.72 16.91 13.97
N LEU A 185 -6.28 16.81 15.23
CA LEU A 185 -6.29 15.57 16.01
C LEU A 185 -7.42 15.57 17.05
N LEU A 186 -8.33 14.61 16.90
CA LEU A 186 -9.43 14.32 17.81
C LEU A 186 -9.06 13.11 18.67
N PHE A 187 -9.17 13.24 19.98
CA PHE A 187 -8.97 12.19 20.96
C PHE A 187 -10.32 11.66 21.46
N VAL A 188 -10.49 10.36 21.36
CA VAL A 188 -11.67 9.62 21.77
C VAL A 188 -11.22 8.58 22.80
N ASP A 189 -11.72 8.73 24.03
CA ASP A 189 -11.51 7.74 25.09
C ASP A 189 -12.79 6.94 25.28
N THR A 190 -12.67 5.63 25.07
CA THR A 190 -13.76 4.66 25.16
C THR A 190 -14.37 4.60 26.56
N GLU A 191 -13.55 4.75 27.61
CA GLU A 191 -14.03 4.67 29.00
C GLU A 191 -14.86 5.90 29.39
N SER A 192 -14.48 7.07 28.87
CA SER A 192 -15.12 8.35 29.20
C SER A 192 -16.51 8.52 28.57
N ILE A 193 -16.75 7.87 27.44
CA ILE A 193 -18.03 7.93 26.70
C ILE A 193 -19.02 6.86 27.22
N GLY A 194 -18.53 5.83 27.91
CA GLY A 194 -19.29 4.65 28.34
C GLY A 194 -20.24 4.78 29.54
N LYS A 195 -20.48 5.98 30.09
CA LYS A 195 -21.39 6.13 31.25
C LYS A 195 -22.86 5.90 30.94
N ASP A 196 -23.28 6.10 29.68
CA ASP A 196 -24.69 5.98 29.28
C ASP A 196 -25.00 4.66 28.56
N GLY A 197 -24.09 3.68 28.60
CA GLY A 197 -24.36 2.34 28.09
C GLY A 197 -24.60 2.26 26.58
N ALA A 198 -24.11 3.22 25.78
CA ALA A 198 -24.24 3.29 24.31
C ALA A 198 -22.93 2.99 23.57
N PHE A 199 -22.01 2.30 24.24
CA PHE A 199 -20.60 2.18 23.87
C PHE A 199 -20.33 1.11 22.77
N GLY A 200 -21.09 1.13 21.68
CA GLY A 200 -20.80 0.25 20.55
C GLY A 200 -21.31 0.88 19.26
N SER A 201 -22.62 0.81 19.04
CA SER A 201 -23.24 1.27 17.80
C SER A 201 -23.18 2.79 17.59
N ALA A 202 -23.30 3.60 18.65
CA ALA A 202 -23.35 5.05 18.50
C ALA A 202 -21.99 5.66 18.12
N LEU A 203 -20.93 5.33 18.86
CA LEU A 203 -19.59 5.85 18.55
C LEU A 203 -19.08 5.33 17.20
N VAL A 204 -19.30 4.06 16.90
CA VAL A 204 -18.94 3.49 15.59
C VAL A 204 -19.68 4.21 14.46
N ARG A 205 -20.99 4.44 14.61
CA ARG A 205 -21.77 5.21 13.63
C ARG A 205 -21.20 6.61 13.45
N ASP A 206 -20.91 7.31 14.54
CA ASP A 206 -20.40 8.68 14.51
C ASP A 206 -19.00 8.73 13.85
N LEU A 207 -18.15 7.74 14.09
CA LEU A 207 -16.86 7.59 13.41
C LEU A 207 -17.03 7.29 11.92
N ILE A 208 -17.94 6.37 11.56
CA ILE A 208 -18.23 6.07 10.14
C ILE A 208 -18.74 7.33 9.44
N GLU A 209 -19.64 8.10 10.07
CA GLU A 209 -20.15 9.37 9.53
C GLU A 209 -19.01 10.39 9.36
N LEU A 210 -18.18 10.58 10.38
CA LEU A 210 -17.01 11.47 10.33
C LEU A 210 -16.07 11.12 9.16
N PHE A 211 -15.71 9.85 9.04
CA PHE A 211 -14.77 9.37 8.03
C PHE A 211 -15.37 9.35 6.62
N SER A 212 -16.68 9.16 6.50
CA SER A 212 -17.38 9.22 5.21
C SER A 212 -17.35 10.62 4.60
N LEU A 213 -17.13 11.67 5.40
CA LEU A 213 -16.95 13.04 4.89
C LEU A 213 -15.60 13.26 4.21
N GLY A 214 -14.62 12.37 4.41
CA GLY A 214 -13.31 12.45 3.76
C GLY A 214 -12.46 13.67 4.15
N ARG A 215 -12.83 14.40 5.21
CA ARG A 215 -12.03 15.53 5.72
C ARG A 215 -10.72 15.00 6.32
N PRO A 216 -9.60 15.75 6.23
CA PRO A 216 -8.30 15.31 6.74
C PRO A 216 -8.21 15.43 8.27
N ILE A 217 -9.11 14.73 8.96
CA ILE A 217 -9.20 14.65 10.42
C ILE A 217 -8.47 13.39 10.87
N LYS A 218 -7.70 13.51 11.95
CA LYS A 218 -7.02 12.39 12.60
C LYS A 218 -7.80 12.05 13.86
N VAL A 219 -8.15 10.80 14.04
CA VAL A 219 -8.83 10.31 15.25
C VAL A 219 -7.87 9.39 15.98
N LEU A 220 -7.52 9.75 17.21
CA LEU A 220 -6.93 8.83 18.17
C LEU A 220 -8.05 8.19 18.98
N LEU A 221 -8.12 6.87 18.95
CA LEU A 221 -9.05 6.08 19.74
C LEU A 221 -8.28 5.24 20.76
N LEU A 222 -8.48 5.49 22.05
CA LEU A 222 -7.89 4.69 23.13
C LEU A 222 -8.82 3.53 23.47
N ARG A 223 -8.38 2.27 23.27
CA ARG A 223 -9.13 1.03 23.51
C ARG A 223 -8.49 0.19 24.60
N ASN A 224 -8.94 0.38 25.84
CA ASN A 224 -8.46 -0.35 27.02
C ASN A 224 -9.56 -1.16 27.72
N GLY A 225 -10.78 -1.12 27.19
CA GLY A 225 -11.94 -1.74 27.78
C GLY A 225 -12.20 -3.13 27.20
N VAL A 226 -12.94 -3.93 27.97
CA VAL A 226 -13.63 -5.10 27.45
C VAL A 226 -14.99 -4.61 26.97
N GLU A 227 -15.01 -4.18 25.71
CA GLU A 227 -16.16 -3.54 25.06
C GLU A 227 -17.31 -4.57 24.90
N ASN A 228 -18.57 -4.12 24.79
CA ASN A 228 -19.75 -4.91 24.41
C ASN A 228 -20.25 -6.05 25.33
N LEU A 229 -19.55 -6.43 26.40
CA LEU A 229 -20.00 -7.54 27.28
C LEU A 229 -21.32 -7.30 28.03
N SER A 230 -21.72 -6.04 28.22
CA SER A 230 -22.92 -5.69 29.01
C SER A 230 -24.22 -5.60 28.20
N GLN A 231 -24.16 -5.56 26.86
CA GLN A 231 -25.35 -5.32 26.01
C GLN A 231 -25.95 -6.60 25.40
N SER A 232 -25.22 -7.70 25.39
CA SER A 232 -25.68 -9.00 24.88
C SER A 232 -26.83 -9.62 25.70
N GLN A 233 -27.17 -9.06 26.87
CA GLN A 233 -28.22 -9.54 27.76
C GLN A 233 -29.67 -9.36 27.24
N GLN A 234 -29.90 -8.61 26.16
CA GLN A 234 -31.26 -8.32 25.67
C GLN A 234 -31.74 -9.18 24.50
N LEU A 235 -30.89 -10.02 23.91
CA LEU A 235 -31.24 -10.77 22.71
C LEU A 235 -31.65 -12.20 23.06
N SER A 236 -32.87 -12.59 22.66
CA SER A 236 -33.41 -13.93 22.92
C SER A 236 -33.50 -14.76 21.63
N GLY A 237 -33.10 -16.03 21.70
CA GLY A 237 -33.28 -16.98 20.59
C GLY A 237 -32.34 -16.76 19.41
N ARG A 238 -32.90 -16.50 18.22
CA ARG A 238 -32.16 -16.32 16.95
C ARG A 238 -31.83 -14.86 16.64
N GLU A 239 -32.26 -13.92 17.47
CA GLU A 239 -32.00 -12.50 17.27
C GLU A 239 -30.53 -12.20 17.58
N ILE A 240 -29.80 -11.76 16.58
CA ILE A 240 -28.43 -11.28 16.71
C ILE A 240 -28.42 -9.86 16.14
N SER A 241 -28.13 -8.85 16.96
CA SER A 241 -27.96 -7.48 16.48
C SER A 241 -26.64 -7.39 15.70
N LEU A 242 -26.73 -7.35 14.37
CA LEU A 242 -25.56 -7.24 13.49
C LEU A 242 -24.92 -5.84 13.56
N ALA A 243 -25.70 -4.82 13.94
CA ALA A 243 -25.23 -3.44 14.06
C ALA A 243 -24.41 -3.20 15.35
N GLU A 244 -24.60 -4.03 16.38
CA GLU A 244 -23.87 -3.94 17.65
C GLU A 244 -22.52 -4.68 17.63
N ARG A 245 -22.23 -5.42 16.55
CA ARG A 245 -21.03 -6.27 16.40
C ARG A 245 -20.07 -5.76 15.33
N PHE A 246 -20.09 -4.46 15.09
CA PHE A 246 -19.18 -3.84 14.13
C PHE A 246 -17.78 -3.71 14.76
N GLU A 247 -16.78 -4.29 14.10
CA GLU A 247 -15.39 -4.31 14.56
C GLU A 247 -14.58 -3.28 13.78
N ILE A 248 -13.85 -2.43 14.50
CA ILE A 248 -13.01 -1.35 13.94
C ILE A 248 -11.98 -1.91 12.95
N GLU A 249 -11.50 -3.11 13.21
CA GLU A 249 -10.59 -3.92 12.40
C GLU A 249 -11.11 -4.12 10.97
N THR A 250 -12.44 -4.08 10.78
CA THR A 250 -13.08 -4.24 9.47
C THR A 250 -13.30 -2.92 8.73
N LEU A 251 -13.13 -1.76 9.38
CA LEU A 251 -13.30 -0.44 8.75
C LEU A 251 -12.52 -0.28 7.44
N PRO A 252 -11.25 -0.73 7.32
CA PRO A 252 -10.51 -0.62 6.06
C PRO A 252 -11.21 -1.22 4.85
N LEU A 253 -12.05 -2.25 5.04
CA LEU A 253 -12.82 -2.89 3.96
C LEU A 253 -13.94 -2.00 3.44
N PHE A 254 -14.55 -1.20 4.32
CA PHE A 254 -15.68 -0.32 4.02
C PHE A 254 -15.21 1.09 3.61
N LEU A 255 -14.22 1.63 4.32
CA LEU A 255 -13.68 2.97 4.16
C LEU A 255 -12.28 2.90 3.56
N ARG A 256 -12.19 2.46 2.30
CA ARG A 256 -10.91 2.15 1.63
C ARG A 256 -9.93 3.32 1.49
N LYS A 257 -10.37 4.57 1.73
CA LYS A 257 -9.54 5.78 1.71
C LYS A 257 -9.15 6.28 3.11
N LEU A 258 -9.53 5.56 4.17
CA LEU A 258 -9.15 5.85 5.55
C LEU A 258 -7.80 5.19 5.85
N TYR A 259 -6.78 5.98 6.18
CA TYR A 259 -5.56 5.42 6.74
C TYR A 259 -5.88 4.86 8.14
N THR A 260 -5.56 3.59 8.39
CA THR A 260 -5.91 2.96 9.68
C THR A 260 -4.69 2.29 10.26
N VAL A 261 -4.37 2.57 11.52
CA VAL A 261 -3.34 1.86 12.26
C VAL A 261 -3.88 1.49 13.64
N GLN A 262 -3.64 0.24 14.03
CA GLN A 262 -3.95 -0.26 15.36
C GLN A 262 -2.66 -0.69 16.05
N LEU A 263 -2.39 -0.08 17.21
CA LEU A 263 -1.11 -0.14 17.91
C LEU A 263 -1.29 -0.50 19.38
N SER A 264 -0.27 -1.12 19.95
CA SER A 264 -0.04 -1.19 21.39
C SER A 264 1.10 -0.25 21.78
N VAL A 265 1.00 0.34 22.96
CA VAL A 265 2.07 1.15 23.55
C VAL A 265 3.19 0.29 24.17
N SER A 266 3.02 -1.04 24.24
CA SER A 266 4.07 -1.95 24.73
C SER A 266 5.36 -1.83 23.92
N ASP A 267 5.25 -1.64 22.60
CA ASP A 267 6.38 -1.32 21.72
C ASP A 267 6.38 0.18 21.40
N ARG A 268 7.13 0.93 22.22
CA ARG A 268 7.21 2.39 22.10
C ARG A 268 7.78 2.85 20.76
N ASP A 269 8.79 2.17 20.23
CA ASP A 269 9.46 2.58 18.99
C ASP A 269 8.55 2.33 17.77
N LEU A 270 7.82 1.21 17.77
CA LEU A 270 6.77 0.95 16.80
C LEU A 270 5.65 1.98 16.90
N PHE A 271 5.17 2.25 18.11
CA PHE A 271 4.11 3.22 18.36
C PHE A 271 4.48 4.60 17.82
N GLU A 272 5.62 5.16 18.25
CA GLU A 272 6.02 6.53 17.86
C GLU A 272 6.18 6.63 16.35
N ARG A 273 6.79 5.63 15.70
CA ARG A 273 7.01 5.61 14.25
C ARG A 273 5.71 5.55 13.45
N GLU A 274 4.82 4.61 13.77
CA GLU A 274 3.60 4.41 12.97
C GLU A 274 2.53 5.47 13.30
N ALA A 275 2.46 5.95 14.54
CA ALA A 275 1.61 7.09 14.89
C ALA A 275 2.06 8.36 14.17
N LEU A 276 3.38 8.61 14.08
CA LEU A 276 3.91 9.75 13.33
C LEU A 276 3.53 9.66 11.84
N LYS A 277 3.68 8.51 11.19
CA LYS A 277 3.24 8.32 9.80
C LYS A 277 1.75 8.58 9.60
N ALA A 278 0.91 8.09 10.52
CA ALA A 278 -0.53 8.32 10.48
C ALA A 278 -0.89 9.82 10.59
N LEU A 279 -0.16 10.57 11.43
CA LEU A 279 -0.29 12.02 11.55
C LEU A 279 0.26 12.77 10.33
N GLU A 280 1.34 12.27 9.72
CA GLU A 280 1.96 12.87 8.54
C GLU A 280 1.13 12.69 7.26
N SER A 281 0.35 11.60 7.16
CA SER A 281 -0.54 11.34 6.03
C SER A 281 -1.47 12.53 5.76
N VAL A 282 -1.73 12.84 4.49
CA VAL A 282 -2.71 13.88 4.10
C VAL A 282 -4.16 13.38 4.22
N ARG A 283 -4.36 12.07 4.31
CA ARG A 283 -5.70 11.46 4.38
C ARG A 283 -6.33 11.62 5.75
N CYS A 284 -7.62 11.35 5.82
CA CYS A 284 -8.24 11.02 7.10
C CYS A 284 -7.58 9.78 7.70
N ALA A 285 -7.37 9.75 9.02
CA ALA A 285 -6.74 8.61 9.68
C ALA A 285 -7.41 8.22 11.00
N LEU A 286 -7.46 6.92 11.25
CA LEU A 286 -7.79 6.31 12.54
C LEU A 286 -6.53 5.70 13.15
N ILE A 287 -6.18 6.17 14.35
CA ILE A 287 -5.09 5.66 15.18
C ILE A 287 -5.74 5.00 16.40
N SER A 288 -5.95 3.70 16.33
CA SER A 288 -6.48 2.89 17.42
C SER A 288 -5.33 2.43 18.31
N VAL A 289 -5.41 2.66 19.62
CA VAL A 289 -4.30 2.41 20.55
C VAL A 289 -4.80 1.68 21.77
N SER A 290 -4.08 0.63 22.20
CA SER A 290 -4.31 -0.03 23.48
C SER A 290 -3.09 0.06 24.40
N THR A 291 -3.32 0.24 25.71
CA THR A 291 -2.30 0.13 26.76
C THR A 291 -2.16 -1.28 27.32
N ASP A 292 -3.11 -2.17 27.01
CA ASP A 292 -3.12 -3.52 27.55
C ASP A 292 -2.59 -4.50 26.50
N GLU A 293 -1.39 -5.02 26.73
CA GLU A 293 -0.76 -6.00 25.85
C GLU A 293 -1.57 -7.30 25.76
N GLU A 294 -2.30 -7.65 26.82
CA GLU A 294 -3.12 -8.85 26.85
C GLU A 294 -4.30 -8.73 25.87
N LEU A 295 -4.77 -7.51 25.54
CA LEU A 295 -5.79 -7.28 24.50
C LEU A 295 -5.25 -7.59 23.09
N VAL A 296 -3.97 -7.34 22.82
CA VAL A 296 -3.31 -7.77 21.58
C VAL A 296 -3.20 -9.29 21.55
N ARG A 297 -2.73 -9.87 22.66
CA ARG A 297 -2.49 -11.32 22.81
C ARG A 297 -3.78 -12.13 22.65
N CYS A 298 -4.88 -11.68 23.24
CA CYS A 298 -6.19 -12.33 23.13
C CYS A 298 -6.99 -11.94 21.88
N ARG A 299 -6.35 -11.30 20.87
CA ARG A 299 -6.95 -10.90 19.59
C ARG A 299 -8.13 -9.91 19.69
N ALA A 300 -8.29 -9.24 20.83
CA ALA A 300 -9.31 -8.19 20.98
C ALA A 300 -8.92 -6.90 20.24
N VAL A 301 -7.62 -6.57 20.24
CA VAL A 301 -7.07 -5.37 19.60
C VAL A 301 -5.79 -5.73 18.82
N PRO A 302 -5.87 -6.60 17.79
CA PRO A 302 -4.70 -7.03 17.04
C PRO A 302 -3.99 -5.86 16.35
N GLN A 303 -2.66 -5.86 16.30
CA GLN A 303 -1.90 -4.76 15.71
C GLN A 303 -1.85 -4.91 14.18
N PHE A 304 -2.26 -3.87 13.45
CA PHE A 304 -2.22 -3.86 11.99
C PHE A 304 -2.08 -2.44 11.43
N LEU A 305 -1.72 -2.36 10.16
CA LEU A 305 -1.63 -1.14 9.38
C LEU A 305 -2.37 -1.32 8.06
N TYR A 306 -3.17 -0.32 7.70
CA TYR A 306 -3.74 -0.14 6.38
C TYR A 306 -3.40 1.26 5.88
N ASP A 307 -2.51 1.31 4.89
CA ASP A 307 -2.11 2.54 4.21
C ASP A 307 -2.60 2.50 2.75
N PRO A 308 -3.67 3.24 2.40
CA PRO A 308 -4.28 3.18 1.08
C PRO A 308 -3.44 3.84 -0.03
N ASP A 309 -2.35 4.54 0.29
CA ASP A 309 -1.45 5.16 -0.68
C ASP A 309 -0.19 4.33 -0.94
N LYS A 310 -0.03 3.21 -0.23
CA LYS A 310 1.18 2.41 -0.27
C LYS A 310 1.30 1.54 -1.54
N ASP A 311 0.18 1.07 -2.06
CA ASP A 311 0.11 0.15 -3.20
C ASP A 311 -1.24 0.31 -3.94
N ASP A 312 -1.37 -0.25 -5.13
CA ASP A 312 -2.64 -0.26 -5.88
C ASP A 312 -3.56 -1.41 -5.44
N THR A 313 -2.99 -2.46 -4.83
CA THR A 313 -3.72 -3.62 -4.33
C THR A 313 -4.02 -3.50 -2.85
N PHE A 314 -5.19 -3.98 -2.42
CA PHE A 314 -5.55 -3.97 -0.99
C PHE A 314 -4.52 -4.73 -0.13
N SER A 315 -4.00 -5.85 -0.63
CA SER A 315 -3.02 -6.66 0.11
C SER A 315 -1.66 -5.96 0.24
N GLY A 316 -1.24 -5.16 -0.75
CA GLY A 316 -0.04 -4.31 -0.62
C GLY A 316 -0.21 -3.17 0.39
N CYS A 317 -1.43 -2.62 0.47
CA CYS A 317 -1.82 -1.58 1.42
C CYS A 317 -1.98 -2.07 2.86
N PHE A 318 -2.32 -3.36 3.06
CA PHE A 318 -2.59 -3.93 4.38
C PHE A 318 -1.40 -4.76 4.90
N SER A 319 -1.05 -4.59 6.17
CA SER A 319 -0.01 -5.40 6.82
C SER A 319 -0.34 -5.66 8.29
N LEU A 320 -0.14 -6.89 8.74
CA LEU A 320 -0.10 -7.19 10.17
C LEU A 320 1.20 -6.66 10.76
N LEU A 321 1.07 -5.89 11.84
CA LEU A 321 2.19 -5.46 12.67
C LEU A 321 2.56 -6.62 13.63
N PRO A 322 3.60 -6.50 14.47
CA PRO A 322 3.98 -7.56 15.39
C PRO A 322 2.80 -8.01 16.27
N ASN A 323 2.43 -9.29 16.14
CA ASN A 323 1.48 -9.98 17.01
C ASN A 323 2.07 -11.37 17.32
N ASP A 324 1.77 -11.90 18.50
CA ASP A 324 2.21 -13.25 18.89
C ASP A 324 1.63 -14.32 17.97
N ASP A 325 2.43 -15.35 17.64
CA ASP A 325 2.02 -16.54 16.89
C ASP A 325 1.10 -16.27 15.69
N LEU A 326 1.59 -15.56 14.67
CA LEU A 326 0.82 -15.21 13.46
C LEU A 326 0.19 -16.41 12.74
N GLU A 327 0.83 -17.57 12.79
CA GLU A 327 0.35 -18.79 12.15
C GLU A 327 -0.82 -19.46 12.90
N ARG A 328 -1.05 -19.10 14.16
CA ARG A 328 -2.12 -19.66 14.99
C ARG A 328 -3.26 -18.66 15.21
N THR A 329 -4.47 -19.19 15.38
CA THR A 329 -5.63 -18.38 15.76
C THR A 329 -5.38 -17.72 17.12
N TRP A 330 -4.97 -18.54 18.09
CA TRP A 330 -4.67 -18.13 19.46
C TRP A 330 -3.19 -18.39 19.76
N PRO A 331 -2.46 -17.42 20.33
CA PRO A 331 -1.10 -17.65 20.78
C PRO A 331 -1.09 -18.61 21.98
N LEU A 332 0.00 -19.35 22.17
CA LEU A 332 0.08 -20.29 23.29
C LEU A 332 0.10 -19.57 24.65
N ASP A 333 -0.52 -20.18 25.66
CA ASP A 333 -0.48 -19.65 27.03
C ASP A 333 0.83 -19.98 27.78
N GLY A 334 1.96 -19.52 27.23
CA GLY A 334 3.32 -19.81 27.70
C GLY A 334 3.94 -21.08 27.11
N ASP A 335 5.26 -21.22 27.25
CA ASP A 335 6.08 -22.21 26.53
C ASP A 335 5.70 -23.69 26.74
N LEU A 336 5.04 -24.01 27.86
CA LEU A 336 4.67 -25.38 28.23
C LEU A 336 3.16 -25.67 28.02
N SER A 337 2.37 -24.67 27.64
CA SER A 337 0.93 -24.85 27.43
C SER A 337 0.65 -25.37 26.03
N GLN A 338 -0.30 -26.31 25.92
CA GLN A 338 -0.87 -26.74 24.65
C GLN A 338 -2.14 -25.95 24.29
N ASN A 339 -2.66 -25.15 25.22
CA ASN A 339 -3.88 -24.37 25.03
C ASN A 339 -3.51 -22.96 24.52
N GLY A 340 -4.27 -22.49 23.55
CA GLY A 340 -4.20 -21.10 23.12
C GLY A 340 -4.89 -20.16 24.10
N TYR A 341 -4.30 -18.99 24.33
CA TYR A 341 -4.82 -17.91 25.17
C TYR A 341 -5.91 -17.13 24.43
N THR A 342 -7.14 -17.24 24.90
CA THR A 342 -8.32 -16.65 24.27
C THR A 342 -8.78 -15.38 24.96
N PHE A 343 -9.70 -14.65 24.32
CA PHE A 343 -10.42 -13.55 24.96
C PHE A 343 -11.11 -13.97 26.27
N GLY A 344 -11.65 -15.20 26.34
CA GLY A 344 -12.27 -15.71 27.56
C GLY A 344 -11.28 -15.87 28.71
N ASP A 345 -10.04 -16.27 28.43
CA ASP A 345 -8.98 -16.40 29.44
C ASP A 345 -8.57 -15.02 29.98
N TYR A 346 -8.43 -14.05 29.09
CA TYR A 346 -8.17 -12.65 29.47
C TYR A 346 -9.28 -12.11 30.38
N VAL A 347 -10.54 -12.22 29.97
CA VAL A 347 -11.68 -11.73 30.76
C VAL A 347 -11.80 -12.45 32.11
N ALA A 348 -11.55 -13.77 32.15
CA ALA A 348 -11.52 -14.54 33.39
C ALA A 348 -10.42 -14.06 34.36
N SER A 349 -9.29 -13.57 33.84
CA SER A 349 -8.17 -13.05 34.63
C SER A 349 -8.46 -11.71 35.32
N LEU A 350 -9.36 -10.89 34.77
CA LEU A 350 -9.66 -9.55 35.30
C LEU A 350 -10.44 -9.57 36.61
N GLY A 351 -11.09 -10.68 36.97
CA GLY A 351 -11.86 -10.88 38.20
C GLY A 351 -13.18 -10.09 38.30
N LYS A 352 -13.23 -8.86 37.77
CA LYS A 352 -14.42 -7.97 37.78
C LYS A 352 -15.62 -8.48 36.97
N PHE A 353 -15.42 -9.50 36.14
CA PHE A 353 -16.46 -10.15 35.32
C PHE A 353 -16.75 -11.57 35.82
N SER A 354 -16.61 -11.83 37.12
CA SER A 354 -16.85 -13.14 37.71
C SER A 354 -18.21 -13.72 37.34
N ASP A 355 -19.23 -12.88 37.24
CA ASP A 355 -20.63 -13.26 36.97
C ASP A 355 -20.84 -13.83 35.56
N LEU A 356 -19.90 -13.60 34.63
CA LEU A 356 -19.91 -14.18 33.27
C LEU A 356 -19.27 -15.58 33.22
N PHE A 357 -18.91 -16.15 34.36
CA PHE A 357 -18.37 -17.49 34.44
C PHE A 357 -18.98 -18.26 35.60
N GLN A 358 -19.30 -19.51 35.35
CA GLN A 358 -19.84 -20.42 36.37
C GLN A 358 -18.73 -21.33 36.89
N GLU A 359 -18.63 -21.48 38.21
CA GLU A 359 -17.76 -22.50 38.80
C GLU A 359 -18.35 -23.90 38.59
N ILE A 360 -17.49 -24.92 38.52
CA ILE A 360 -17.93 -26.30 38.25
C ILE A 360 -18.91 -26.78 39.32
N GLU A 361 -18.66 -26.42 40.60
CA GLU A 361 -19.50 -26.79 41.74
C GLU A 361 -20.93 -26.24 41.65
N GLU A 362 -21.09 -25.10 40.96
CA GLU A 362 -22.37 -24.43 40.76
C GLU A 362 -23.07 -24.86 39.46
N SER A 363 -22.39 -25.66 38.63
CA SER A 363 -22.83 -26.08 37.30
C SER A 363 -23.61 -27.40 37.31
N PRO A 364 -24.34 -27.73 36.23
CA PRO A 364 -24.98 -29.04 36.10
C PRO A 364 -23.98 -30.18 35.81
N TYR A 365 -22.68 -29.89 35.73
CA TYR A 365 -21.64 -30.85 35.38
C TYR A 365 -20.80 -31.25 36.60
N THR A 366 -20.34 -32.51 36.62
CA THR A 366 -19.40 -32.98 37.63
C THR A 366 -17.94 -32.76 37.23
N VAL A 367 -17.01 -32.88 38.18
CA VAL A 367 -15.56 -32.86 37.88
C VAL A 367 -15.19 -33.98 36.89
N GLU A 368 -15.80 -35.16 37.02
CA GLU A 368 -15.59 -36.30 36.12
C GLU A 368 -16.10 -36.02 34.69
N ASP A 369 -17.21 -35.28 34.57
CA ASP A 369 -17.70 -34.82 33.27
C ASP A 369 -16.69 -33.90 32.59
N LEU A 370 -16.09 -32.98 33.33
CA LEU A 370 -15.10 -32.06 32.81
C LEU A 370 -13.77 -32.77 32.46
N GLU A 371 -13.38 -33.81 33.20
CA GLU A 371 -12.20 -34.62 32.83
C GLU A 371 -12.41 -35.38 31.52
N LYS A 372 -13.63 -35.89 31.28
CA LYS A 372 -13.95 -36.71 30.09
C LYS A 372 -14.36 -35.88 28.87
N ARG A 373 -15.07 -34.77 29.08
CA ARG A 373 -15.71 -33.96 28.03
C ARG A 373 -15.21 -32.52 28.01
N GLY A 374 -14.42 -32.09 28.99
CA GLY A 374 -13.87 -30.76 29.06
C GLY A 374 -12.94 -30.48 27.89
N CYS A 375 -13.12 -29.30 27.31
CA CYS A 375 -12.32 -28.81 26.21
C CYS A 375 -12.00 -27.34 26.50
N HIS A 376 -10.73 -26.95 26.40
CA HIS A 376 -10.36 -25.56 26.55
C HIS A 376 -11.07 -24.70 25.47
N LEU A 377 -11.41 -23.45 25.78
CA LEU A 377 -12.18 -22.59 24.89
C LEU A 377 -11.54 -22.46 23.50
N SER A 378 -10.21 -22.29 23.42
CA SER A 378 -9.50 -22.22 22.12
C SER A 378 -9.77 -23.44 21.24
N LEU A 379 -9.65 -24.65 21.78
CA LEU A 379 -9.93 -25.89 21.06
C LEU A 379 -11.44 -26.06 20.78
N TYR A 380 -12.30 -25.67 21.72
CA TYR A 380 -13.74 -25.78 21.56
C TYR A 380 -14.27 -24.95 20.38
N LEU A 381 -13.67 -23.78 20.13
CA LEU A 381 -14.02 -22.91 19.02
C LEU A 381 -13.60 -23.48 17.64
N GLU A 382 -12.65 -24.41 17.58
CA GLU A 382 -12.26 -25.07 16.33
C GLU A 382 -13.16 -26.26 15.97
N LEU A 383 -13.94 -26.77 16.93
CA LEU A 383 -14.83 -27.91 16.73
C LEU A 383 -16.04 -27.56 15.87
N SER A 384 -16.53 -28.56 15.13
CA SER A 384 -17.81 -28.47 14.40
C SER A 384 -19.01 -28.34 15.34
N PRO A 385 -20.16 -27.81 14.87
CA PRO A 385 -21.36 -27.68 15.70
C PRO A 385 -21.84 -28.98 16.37
N ASP A 386 -21.62 -30.13 15.74
CA ASP A 386 -22.02 -31.43 16.30
C ASP A 386 -21.04 -31.97 17.34
N GLU A 387 -19.75 -31.69 17.19
CA GLU A 387 -18.73 -32.02 18.18
C GLU A 387 -18.87 -31.15 19.44
N ARG A 388 -19.17 -29.86 19.26
CA ARG A 388 -19.40 -28.91 20.36
C ARG A 388 -20.49 -29.39 21.32
N LYS A 389 -21.58 -29.99 20.81
CA LYS A 389 -22.68 -30.56 21.64
C LYS A 389 -22.21 -31.63 22.63
N ARG A 390 -21.06 -32.26 22.39
CA ARG A 390 -20.50 -33.35 23.21
C ARG A 390 -19.36 -32.89 24.12
N ARG A 391 -19.02 -31.59 24.10
CA ARG A 391 -17.91 -31.01 24.86
C ARG A 391 -18.41 -29.96 25.85
N ILE A 392 -17.62 -29.75 26.88
CA ILE A 392 -17.87 -28.74 27.91
C ILE A 392 -16.73 -27.71 27.79
N PRO A 393 -17.00 -26.47 27.32
CA PRO A 393 -15.97 -25.44 27.20
C PRO A 393 -15.52 -24.98 28.58
N PHE A 394 -14.23 -24.75 28.78
CA PHE A 394 -13.70 -24.10 29.98
C PHE A 394 -12.55 -23.16 29.64
N VAL A 395 -12.30 -22.20 30.53
CA VAL A 395 -11.11 -21.32 30.54
C VAL A 395 -10.40 -21.43 31.88
N PHE A 396 -9.16 -20.97 31.96
CA PHE A 396 -8.42 -20.94 33.22
C PHE A 396 -8.56 -19.58 33.91
N ARG A 397 -8.91 -19.59 35.19
CA ARG A 397 -8.88 -18.44 36.08
C ARG A 397 -7.67 -18.57 37.02
N GLY A 398 -6.76 -17.61 36.95
CA GLY A 398 -5.47 -17.64 37.67
C GLY A 398 -4.33 -18.22 36.82
N LYS A 399 -3.11 -18.25 37.36
CA LYS A 399 -1.92 -18.74 36.66
C LYS A 399 -1.26 -19.91 37.41
N GLY A 400 -0.66 -20.83 36.67
CA GLY A 400 0.15 -21.92 37.23
C GLY A 400 -0.67 -23.11 37.73
N LYS A 401 -0.15 -23.82 38.74
CA LYS A 401 -0.74 -25.07 39.25
C LYS A 401 -2.08 -24.89 39.97
N ASP A 402 -2.35 -23.68 40.45
CA ASP A 402 -3.55 -23.34 41.20
C ASP A 402 -4.65 -22.71 40.31
N ALA A 403 -4.48 -22.75 38.98
CA ALA A 403 -5.47 -22.23 38.05
C ALA A 403 -6.77 -23.06 38.09
N LEU A 404 -7.89 -22.39 38.30
CA LEU A 404 -9.21 -23.00 38.38
C LEU A 404 -9.85 -23.03 37.00
N LYS A 405 -10.47 -24.16 36.64
CA LYS A 405 -11.29 -24.27 35.43
C LYS A 405 -12.66 -23.67 35.71
N VAL A 406 -13.04 -22.66 34.92
CA VAL A 406 -14.36 -22.01 35.01
C VAL A 406 -15.07 -22.10 33.66
N LEU A 407 -16.40 -22.19 33.70
CA LEU A 407 -17.25 -22.34 32.52
C LEU A 407 -17.61 -20.94 31.99
N PRO A 408 -17.23 -20.56 30.76
CA PRO A 408 -17.60 -19.27 30.19
C PRO A 408 -19.08 -19.23 29.83
N SER A 409 -19.72 -18.07 30.01
CA SER A 409 -21.09 -17.84 29.54
C SER A 409 -21.19 -17.85 28.00
N PRO A 410 -22.40 -18.00 27.43
CA PRO A 410 -22.61 -17.89 25.99
C PRO A 410 -22.07 -16.60 25.37
N GLU A 411 -22.17 -15.48 26.09
CA GLU A 411 -21.69 -14.17 25.67
C GLU A 411 -20.17 -14.20 25.44
N ILE A 412 -19.41 -14.71 26.42
CA ILE A 412 -17.94 -14.84 26.30
C ILE A 412 -17.56 -15.78 25.13
N MET A 413 -18.30 -16.86 24.94
CA MET A 413 -18.03 -17.78 23.83
C MET A 413 -18.25 -17.13 22.47
N VAL A 414 -19.29 -16.30 22.33
CA VAL A 414 -19.60 -15.59 21.09
C VAL A 414 -18.53 -14.53 20.81
N GLU A 415 -18.17 -13.71 21.80
CA GLU A 415 -17.12 -12.69 21.65
C GLU A 415 -15.78 -13.32 21.27
N ALA A 416 -15.38 -14.40 21.95
CA ALA A 416 -14.14 -15.11 21.61
C ALA A 416 -14.18 -15.68 20.18
N ALA A 417 -15.33 -16.19 19.72
CA ALA A 417 -15.48 -16.66 18.35
C ALA A 417 -15.37 -15.51 17.34
N GLU A 418 -15.90 -14.33 17.66
CA GLU A 418 -15.82 -13.14 16.81
C GLU A 418 -14.39 -12.63 16.69
N LYS A 419 -13.65 -12.52 17.80
CA LYS A 419 -12.23 -12.13 17.77
C LYS A 419 -11.39 -13.12 16.95
N ALA A 420 -11.66 -14.42 17.05
CA ALA A 420 -11.03 -15.42 16.18
C ALA A 420 -11.38 -15.23 14.70
N SER A 421 -12.63 -14.92 14.38
CA SER A 421 -13.09 -14.70 13.00
C SER A 421 -12.47 -13.44 12.39
N VAL A 422 -12.44 -12.34 13.13
CA VAL A 422 -11.79 -11.09 12.70
C VAL A 422 -10.30 -11.34 12.49
N TRP A 423 -9.63 -12.00 13.43
CA TRP A 423 -8.22 -12.35 13.29
C TRP A 423 -7.95 -13.18 12.03
N GLN A 424 -8.80 -14.16 11.72
CA GLN A 424 -8.70 -14.94 10.49
C GLN A 424 -8.81 -14.05 9.24
N ILE A 425 -9.76 -13.12 9.21
CA ILE A 425 -9.92 -12.15 8.12
C ILE A 425 -8.65 -11.31 7.96
N LEU A 426 -8.10 -10.74 9.04
CA LEU A 426 -6.90 -9.91 8.96
C LEU A 426 -5.68 -10.70 8.46
N ARG A 427 -5.53 -11.96 8.88
CA ARG A 427 -4.49 -12.86 8.36
C ARG A 427 -4.64 -13.06 6.86
N GLU A 428 -5.83 -13.45 6.40
CA GLU A 428 -6.12 -13.66 4.98
C GLU A 428 -5.83 -12.41 4.12
N LEU A 429 -6.23 -11.24 4.60
CA LEU A 429 -6.01 -9.94 3.93
C LEU A 429 -4.53 -9.56 3.84
N SER A 430 -3.75 -9.86 4.88
CA SER A 430 -2.29 -9.65 4.89
C SER A 430 -1.50 -10.67 4.06
N GLY A 431 -2.16 -11.70 3.54
CA GLY A 431 -1.52 -12.83 2.86
C GLY A 431 -0.93 -13.88 3.80
N VAL A 432 -0.95 -13.65 5.12
CA VAL A 432 -0.55 -14.63 6.13
C VAL A 432 -1.61 -15.73 6.24
N CYS A 433 -1.20 -17.00 6.16
CA CYS A 433 -2.12 -18.14 6.25
C CYS A 433 -3.34 -18.05 5.29
N ASN A 434 -3.14 -17.48 4.10
CA ASN A 434 -4.20 -17.35 3.10
C ASN A 434 -4.53 -18.73 2.48
N PRO A 435 -5.80 -19.21 2.57
CA PRO A 435 -6.18 -20.55 2.10
C PRO A 435 -5.87 -20.80 0.61
N TYR A 436 -6.00 -19.78 -0.24
CA TYR A 436 -5.72 -19.91 -1.66
C TYR A 436 -4.22 -20.03 -1.93
N VAL A 437 -3.39 -19.29 -1.18
CA VAL A 437 -1.93 -19.38 -1.27
C VAL A 437 -1.44 -20.75 -0.82
N GLU A 438 -1.96 -21.26 0.31
CA GLU A 438 -1.59 -22.59 0.80
C GLU A 438 -2.04 -23.70 -0.14
N LYS A 439 -3.22 -23.59 -0.75
CA LYS A 439 -3.68 -24.53 -1.78
C LYS A 439 -2.77 -24.53 -3.01
N VAL A 440 -2.43 -23.36 -3.54
CA VAL A 440 -1.53 -23.25 -4.70
C VAL A 440 -0.15 -23.80 -4.35
N LYS A 441 0.36 -23.52 -3.14
CA LYS A 441 1.63 -24.04 -2.63
C LYS A 441 1.60 -25.57 -2.50
N SER A 442 0.51 -26.17 -2.01
CA SER A 442 0.39 -27.63 -1.94
C SER A 442 0.33 -28.26 -3.33
N GLU A 443 -0.46 -27.70 -4.26
CA GLU A 443 -0.57 -28.18 -5.64
C GLU A 443 0.77 -28.09 -6.39
N ILE A 444 1.50 -26.98 -6.25
CA ILE A 444 2.84 -26.81 -6.83
C ILE A 444 3.82 -27.81 -6.23
N THR A 445 3.76 -28.01 -4.90
CA THR A 445 4.65 -28.96 -4.21
C THR A 445 4.39 -30.39 -4.69
N GLU A 446 3.13 -30.81 -4.80
CA GLU A 446 2.74 -32.13 -5.32
C GLU A 446 3.16 -32.32 -6.79
N ARG A 447 2.99 -31.30 -7.63
CA ARG A 447 3.46 -31.36 -9.02
C ARG A 447 4.97 -31.51 -9.08
N LEU A 448 5.71 -30.68 -8.34
CA LEU A 448 7.18 -30.72 -8.32
C LEU A 448 7.72 -32.03 -7.75
N THR A 449 7.09 -32.61 -6.73
CA THR A 449 7.48 -33.94 -6.21
C THR A 449 7.25 -35.01 -7.26
N SER A 450 6.10 -35.01 -7.94
CA SER A 450 5.81 -35.97 -9.00
C SER A 450 6.78 -35.88 -10.18
N GLU A 451 7.14 -34.67 -10.62
CA GLU A 451 8.11 -34.43 -11.69
C GLU A 451 9.52 -34.89 -11.28
N LYS A 452 9.94 -34.60 -10.04
CA LYS A 452 11.22 -35.07 -9.50
C LYS A 452 11.29 -36.59 -9.43
N GLU A 453 10.23 -37.25 -8.98
CA GLU A 453 10.15 -38.71 -8.92
C GLU A 453 10.19 -39.35 -10.31
N ALA A 454 9.45 -38.78 -11.27
CA ALA A 454 9.47 -39.22 -12.67
C ALA A 454 10.86 -39.06 -13.29
N ALA A 455 11.53 -37.92 -13.06
CA ALA A 455 12.89 -37.66 -13.54
C ALA A 455 13.92 -38.62 -12.92
N LEU A 456 13.84 -38.86 -11.61
CA LEU A 456 14.71 -39.83 -10.92
C LEU A 456 14.51 -41.26 -11.45
N LYS A 457 13.25 -41.64 -11.73
CA LYS A 457 12.93 -42.93 -12.32
C LYS A 457 13.50 -43.04 -13.74
N SER A 458 13.26 -42.04 -14.59
CA SER A 458 13.80 -42.00 -15.95
C SER A 458 15.33 -42.11 -15.96
N LEU A 459 15.99 -41.38 -15.06
CA LEU A 459 17.45 -41.40 -14.95
C LEU A 459 17.97 -42.77 -14.47
N ARG A 460 17.26 -43.40 -13.53
CA ARG A 460 17.58 -44.77 -13.08
C ARG A 460 17.44 -45.78 -14.21
N ASP A 461 16.34 -45.74 -14.94
CA ASP A 461 16.07 -46.62 -16.07
C ASP A 461 17.14 -46.44 -17.17
N GLU A 462 17.58 -45.20 -17.42
CA GLU A 462 18.67 -44.90 -18.35
C GLU A 462 20.02 -45.48 -17.89
N PHE A 463 20.37 -45.34 -16.60
CA PHE A 463 21.59 -45.91 -16.05
C PHE A 463 21.56 -47.44 -16.07
N GLU A 464 20.45 -48.06 -15.70
CA GLU A 464 20.28 -49.51 -15.81
C GLU A 464 20.40 -49.99 -17.26
N GLY A 465 19.81 -49.26 -18.20
CA GLY A 465 19.96 -49.51 -19.64
C GLY A 465 21.42 -49.46 -20.08
N LYS A 466 22.16 -48.42 -19.68
CA LYS A 466 23.59 -48.26 -19.95
C LYS A 466 24.45 -49.36 -19.32
N ILE A 467 24.10 -49.82 -18.11
CA ILE A 467 24.78 -50.93 -17.43
C ILE A 467 24.55 -52.22 -18.23
N LYS A 468 23.30 -52.55 -18.55
CA LYS A 468 22.95 -53.76 -19.34
C LYS A 468 23.59 -53.75 -20.71
N GLU A 469 23.72 -52.59 -21.36
CA GLU A 469 24.43 -52.47 -22.64
C GLU A 469 25.93 -52.74 -22.47
N ARG A 470 26.59 -52.11 -21.49
CA ARG A 470 28.00 -52.36 -21.19
C ARG A 470 28.29 -53.82 -20.80
N GLU A 471 27.38 -54.46 -20.07
CA GLU A 471 27.47 -55.89 -19.76
C GLU A 471 27.39 -56.75 -21.02
N ARG A 472 26.44 -56.46 -21.92
CA ARG A 472 26.34 -57.15 -23.22
C ARG A 472 27.59 -56.96 -24.08
N GLU A 473 28.12 -55.75 -24.13
CA GLU A 473 29.39 -55.45 -24.82
C GLU A 473 30.57 -56.20 -24.20
N ALA A 474 30.68 -56.22 -22.86
CA ALA A 474 31.74 -56.92 -22.14
C ALA A 474 31.66 -58.45 -22.34
N VAL A 475 30.47 -59.04 -22.29
CA VAL A 475 30.24 -60.47 -22.59
C VAL A 475 30.62 -60.78 -24.03
N ARG A 476 30.21 -59.93 -24.99
CA ARG A 476 30.60 -60.07 -26.40
C ARG A 476 32.12 -60.02 -26.57
N ALA A 477 32.78 -59.05 -25.95
CA ALA A 477 34.23 -58.92 -26.00
C ALA A 477 34.95 -60.13 -25.37
N ALA A 478 34.44 -60.64 -24.24
CA ALA A 478 34.97 -61.83 -23.57
C ALA A 478 34.83 -63.09 -24.45
N MET A 479 33.69 -63.28 -25.12
CA MET A 479 33.48 -64.39 -26.06
C MET A 479 34.42 -64.33 -27.26
N VAL A 480 34.65 -63.13 -27.82
CA VAL A 480 35.63 -62.95 -28.91
C VAL A 480 37.04 -63.31 -28.45
N ASN A 481 37.44 -62.85 -27.26
CA ASN A 481 38.75 -63.19 -26.69
C ASN A 481 38.90 -64.68 -26.37
N LEU A 482 37.84 -65.32 -25.88
CA LEU A 482 37.81 -66.76 -25.61
C LEU A 482 37.93 -67.57 -26.91
N ALA A 483 37.16 -67.20 -27.94
CA ALA A 483 37.24 -67.83 -29.27
C ALA A 483 38.66 -67.68 -29.87
N LYS A 484 39.29 -66.52 -29.69
CA LYS A 484 40.67 -66.26 -30.12
C LYS A 484 41.69 -67.13 -29.38
N ARG A 485 41.47 -67.43 -28.09
CA ARG A 485 42.35 -68.30 -27.29
C ARG A 485 42.15 -69.79 -27.55
N LEU A 486 40.93 -70.23 -27.78
CA LEU A 486 40.61 -71.63 -28.06
C LEU A 486 40.96 -72.06 -29.49
N SER A 487 40.92 -71.13 -30.46
CA SER A 487 41.13 -71.46 -31.88
C SER A 487 42.59 -71.50 -32.32
N GLY A 488 43.54 -71.08 -31.48
CA GLY A 488 44.95 -71.43 -31.62
C GLY A 488 45.63 -71.23 -32.99
N MET A 489 45.21 -70.28 -33.84
CA MET A 489 46.02 -69.60 -34.88
C MET A 489 45.15 -68.59 -35.68
N GLY A 490 45.81 -67.73 -36.46
CA GLY A 490 45.33 -66.50 -37.09
C GLY A 490 44.00 -66.53 -37.87
N ASP A 491 43.36 -65.36 -37.87
CA ASP A 491 42.15 -64.94 -38.58
C ASP A 491 40.79 -65.46 -38.07
N ALA A 492 40.34 -64.83 -36.98
CA ALA A 492 39.02 -64.99 -36.38
C ALA A 492 37.98 -63.98 -36.90
N SER A 493 37.99 -63.68 -38.20
CA SER A 493 36.93 -62.87 -38.84
C SER A 493 35.66 -63.69 -39.17
N ASP A 494 35.77 -65.01 -39.30
CA ASP A 494 34.64 -65.86 -39.74
C ASP A 494 33.82 -66.49 -38.60
N ILE A 495 34.38 -66.60 -37.38
CA ILE A 495 33.65 -67.14 -36.21
C ILE A 495 32.80 -66.05 -35.54
N THR A 496 33.23 -64.79 -35.63
CA THR A 496 32.54 -63.62 -35.07
C THR A 496 31.20 -63.32 -35.75
N ALA A 497 31.06 -63.62 -37.04
CA ALA A 497 29.80 -63.48 -37.78
C ALA A 497 28.74 -64.54 -37.39
N LYS A 498 29.16 -65.76 -37.02
CA LYS A 498 28.22 -66.85 -36.70
C LYS A 498 27.77 -66.90 -35.24
N ILE A 499 28.60 -66.44 -34.29
CA ILE A 499 28.17 -66.33 -32.87
C ILE A 499 27.27 -65.11 -32.65
N GLY A 500 27.46 -64.03 -33.42
CA GLY A 500 26.62 -62.82 -33.36
C GLY A 500 25.17 -63.03 -33.79
N ALA A 501 24.87 -64.08 -34.57
CA ALA A 501 23.53 -64.40 -35.06
C ALA A 501 22.77 -65.43 -34.19
N GLY A 502 23.44 -66.09 -33.23
CA GLY A 502 22.85 -67.18 -32.44
C GLY A 502 22.15 -66.77 -31.14
N VAL A 503 22.26 -65.50 -30.72
CA VAL A 503 21.61 -64.99 -29.49
C VAL A 503 20.41 -64.08 -29.80
N ALA A 504 20.18 -63.79 -31.07
CA ALA A 504 19.06 -62.99 -31.55
C ALA A 504 18.12 -63.84 -32.42
N SER A 505 17.44 -64.82 -31.82
CA SER A 505 16.09 -65.29 -32.22
C SER A 505 15.79 -66.67 -31.62
N SER A 506 14.88 -66.69 -30.64
CA SER A 506 13.97 -67.80 -30.28
C SER A 506 13.04 -67.24 -29.18
N GLY A 507 11.76 -66.89 -29.42
CA GLY A 507 10.99 -67.02 -30.64
C GLY A 507 9.66 -66.24 -30.64
N ASP A 508 9.07 -66.21 -31.83
CA ASP A 508 7.66 -65.95 -32.16
C ASP A 508 6.75 -67.06 -31.56
N GLY A 509 5.43 -66.94 -31.36
CA GLY A 509 4.42 -65.95 -31.70
C GLY A 509 3.01 -66.59 -31.63
N ALA A 510 1.94 -65.76 -31.65
CA ALA A 510 0.64 -65.95 -32.36
C ALA A 510 -0.64 -65.48 -31.62
N MET A 511 -1.29 -64.44 -32.21
CA MET A 511 -2.73 -64.24 -32.55
C MET A 511 -3.83 -64.28 -31.45
N SER A 512 -4.93 -63.50 -31.44
CA SER A 512 -5.50 -62.40 -32.27
C SER A 512 -6.82 -61.85 -31.63
N HIS A 513 -6.98 -60.51 -31.57
CA HIS A 513 -8.15 -59.58 -31.74
C HIS A 513 -9.65 -59.98 -31.47
N PRO A 514 -10.57 -59.04 -31.05
CA PRO A 514 -10.98 -57.84 -31.84
C PRO A 514 -11.38 -56.50 -31.14
N HIS A 515 -11.10 -55.39 -31.88
CA HIS A 515 -11.73 -54.05 -32.11
C HIS A 515 -13.04 -53.56 -31.39
N PRO A 516 -13.52 -52.29 -31.56
CA PRO A 516 -12.96 -50.93 -31.82
C PRO A 516 -13.68 -49.83 -30.94
N PRO A 517 -13.75 -48.49 -31.21
CA PRO A 517 -13.23 -47.67 -32.33
C PRO A 517 -12.58 -46.30 -32.02
N THR A 518 -11.93 -45.82 -33.08
CA THR A 518 -11.46 -44.48 -33.46
C THR A 518 -12.57 -43.55 -33.99
N GLU A 519 -12.39 -42.24 -33.84
CA GLU A 519 -12.76 -41.12 -34.76
C GLU A 519 -12.34 -39.81 -34.06
N GLU A 520 -11.99 -38.67 -34.66
CA GLU A 520 -11.50 -38.25 -35.98
C GLU A 520 -11.09 -36.76 -35.80
N LEU A 521 -10.15 -36.28 -36.61
CA LEU A 521 -9.82 -34.86 -36.73
C LEU A 521 -10.91 -34.11 -37.52
N ARG A 522 -11.27 -32.90 -37.10
CA ARG A 522 -11.80 -31.85 -37.99
C ARG A 522 -11.19 -30.49 -37.67
N LYS A 523 -10.69 -29.82 -38.70
CA LYS A 523 -10.59 -28.36 -38.85
C LYS A 523 -11.95 -27.83 -39.31
N ASP A 524 -12.35 -26.65 -38.85
CA ASP A 524 -12.64 -25.50 -39.71
C ASP A 524 -12.85 -24.21 -38.88
N GLU A 525 -12.61 -23.08 -39.56
CA GLU A 525 -12.43 -21.71 -39.07
C GLU A 525 -13.73 -20.92 -38.81
N SER A 526 -13.56 -19.83 -38.04
CA SER A 526 -14.34 -18.56 -37.98
C SER A 526 -15.76 -18.62 -37.38
N SER A 527 -16.28 -17.66 -36.61
CA SER A 527 -15.97 -16.23 -36.39
C SER A 527 -16.60 -15.70 -35.08
N GLU A 528 -15.98 -14.66 -34.50
CA GLU A 528 -16.56 -13.54 -33.69
C GLU A 528 -17.32 -13.88 -32.39
N GLY A 529 -17.10 -13.26 -31.22
CA GLY A 529 -16.24 -12.16 -30.79
C GLY A 529 -16.64 -11.76 -29.36
N LYS A 530 -15.66 -11.59 -28.47
CA LYS A 530 -15.66 -10.68 -27.30
C LYS A 530 -14.37 -10.91 -26.52
N ALA A 531 -13.39 -10.05 -26.74
CA ALA A 531 -12.22 -9.92 -25.89
C ALA A 531 -12.52 -8.84 -24.86
N GLU A 532 -12.68 -9.24 -23.60
CA GLU A 532 -12.43 -8.39 -22.45
C GLU A 532 -10.92 -8.47 -22.17
N GLY A 533 -10.29 -7.29 -22.03
CA GLY A 533 -8.85 -7.14 -21.91
C GLY A 533 -8.28 -7.81 -20.66
N LEU A 534 -7.22 -8.60 -20.86
CA LEU A 534 -6.28 -8.97 -19.82
C LEU A 534 -4.92 -8.42 -20.22
N ASP A 535 -4.38 -7.54 -19.38
CA ASP A 535 -3.03 -7.01 -19.46
C ASP A 535 -2.01 -8.15 -19.30
N THR A 536 -1.28 -8.43 -20.38
CA THR A 536 -0.04 -9.21 -20.35
C THR A 536 1.13 -8.27 -20.63
N PRO A 537 2.26 -8.35 -19.89
CA PRO A 537 3.44 -7.55 -20.18
C PRO A 537 3.92 -7.83 -21.62
N THR A 538 3.80 -6.84 -22.50
CA THR A 538 3.93 -7.04 -23.95
C THR A 538 5.40 -7.24 -24.35
N GLU A 539 5.78 -8.46 -24.72
CA GLU A 539 7.13 -8.80 -25.24
C GLU A 539 7.46 -8.13 -26.60
N LEU A 540 6.47 -7.56 -27.29
CA LEU A 540 6.58 -6.98 -28.63
C LEU A 540 6.36 -5.46 -28.62
N PRO A 541 7.03 -4.69 -29.50
CA PRO A 541 6.79 -3.26 -29.61
C PRO A 541 5.39 -2.98 -30.15
N TRP A 542 4.73 -1.94 -29.63
CA TRP A 542 3.38 -1.56 -30.03
C TRP A 542 3.15 -0.04 -29.90
N VAL A 543 2.03 0.46 -30.46
CA VAL A 543 1.68 1.90 -30.47
C VAL A 543 0.20 2.09 -30.18
N GLU A 544 -0.15 3.00 -29.27
CA GLU A 544 -1.51 3.47 -29.01
C GLU A 544 -1.98 4.34 -30.18
N THR A 545 -2.37 3.67 -31.26
CA THR A 545 -2.64 4.28 -32.56
C THR A 545 -3.72 5.36 -32.47
N ASP A 546 -4.74 5.14 -31.64
CA ASP A 546 -5.88 6.05 -31.47
C ASP A 546 -5.46 7.43 -30.93
N GLU A 547 -4.44 7.47 -30.07
CA GLU A 547 -3.93 8.68 -29.43
C GLU A 547 -2.91 9.45 -30.30
N CYS A 548 -2.59 8.96 -31.49
CA CYS A 548 -1.60 9.58 -32.35
C CYS A 548 -2.02 10.97 -32.85
N THR A 549 -1.13 11.95 -32.69
CA THR A 549 -1.30 13.36 -33.11
C THR A 549 -0.64 13.69 -34.46
N SER A 550 -0.11 12.69 -35.17
CA SER A 550 0.49 12.82 -36.52
C SER A 550 1.62 13.87 -36.62
N CYS A 551 2.53 13.89 -35.64
CA CYS A 551 3.68 14.83 -35.58
C CYS A 551 4.88 14.48 -36.49
N ASP A 552 4.81 13.38 -37.26
CA ASP A 552 5.85 12.87 -38.19
C ASP A 552 7.20 12.45 -37.58
N GLU A 553 7.42 12.58 -36.28
CA GLU A 553 8.73 12.34 -35.66
C GLU A 553 9.18 10.87 -35.75
N CYS A 554 8.31 9.92 -35.42
CA CYS A 554 8.60 8.48 -35.47
C CYS A 554 8.90 7.99 -36.91
N ILE A 555 8.18 8.53 -37.90
CA ILE A 555 8.39 8.20 -39.32
C ILE A 555 9.71 8.80 -39.82
N THR A 556 10.05 10.01 -39.35
CA THR A 556 11.35 10.64 -39.65
C THR A 556 12.51 9.85 -39.07
N ILE A 557 12.32 9.27 -37.88
CA ILE A 557 13.32 8.40 -37.23
C ILE A 557 13.51 7.11 -38.02
N ASN A 558 12.44 6.37 -38.32
CA ASN A 558 12.54 5.15 -39.11
C ASN A 558 11.23 4.76 -39.82
N LYS A 559 11.11 5.15 -41.09
CA LYS A 559 9.99 4.81 -42.00
C LYS A 559 9.85 3.32 -42.35
N ASN A 560 10.83 2.49 -42.01
CA ASN A 560 10.72 1.04 -42.19
C ASN A 560 10.00 0.40 -41.00
N ILE A 561 10.08 1.02 -39.81
CA ILE A 561 9.40 0.57 -38.60
C ILE A 561 8.00 1.17 -38.52
N PHE A 562 7.84 2.47 -38.76
CA PHE A 562 6.58 3.20 -38.59
C PHE A 562 5.93 3.61 -39.91
N ALA A 563 4.60 3.55 -39.97
CA ALA A 563 3.81 4.06 -41.08
C ALA A 563 2.48 4.66 -40.59
N TYR A 564 1.84 5.45 -41.44
CA TYR A 564 0.48 5.95 -41.19
C TYR A 564 -0.57 5.05 -41.84
N ASN A 565 -1.67 4.81 -41.13
CA ASN A 565 -2.87 4.19 -41.68
C ASN A 565 -3.69 5.22 -42.51
N GLU A 566 -4.86 4.81 -43.01
CA GLU A 566 -5.74 5.68 -43.81
C GLU A 566 -6.25 6.92 -43.04
N GLU A 567 -6.32 6.84 -41.71
CA GLU A 567 -6.74 7.93 -40.81
C GLU A 567 -5.58 8.83 -40.34
N LYS A 568 -4.38 8.65 -40.92
CA LYS A 568 -3.12 9.33 -40.53
C LYS A 568 -2.68 9.04 -39.09
N LYS A 569 -3.03 7.88 -38.54
CA LYS A 569 -2.59 7.41 -37.22
C LYS A 569 -1.40 6.46 -37.37
N CYS A 570 -0.38 6.66 -36.52
CA CYS A 570 0.87 5.93 -36.59
C CYS A 570 0.69 4.49 -36.09
N TYR A 571 1.20 3.51 -36.83
CA TYR A 571 1.29 2.12 -36.41
C TYR A 571 2.68 1.54 -36.75
N ILE A 572 3.02 0.41 -36.14
CA ILE A 572 4.26 -0.32 -36.44
C ILE A 572 4.02 -1.21 -37.66
N LYS A 573 4.67 -0.86 -38.76
CA LYS A 573 4.64 -1.60 -40.02
C LYS A 573 5.51 -2.85 -39.98
N ASP A 574 6.72 -2.73 -39.45
CA ASP A 574 7.66 -3.85 -39.30
C ASP A 574 8.53 -3.65 -38.05
N PRO A 575 8.29 -4.41 -36.96
CA PRO A 575 9.13 -4.39 -35.76
C PRO A 575 10.61 -4.67 -36.01
N LYS A 576 10.95 -5.35 -37.11
CA LYS A 576 12.33 -5.69 -37.52
C LYS A 576 12.88 -4.75 -38.59
N GLY A 577 12.16 -3.66 -38.90
CA GLY A 577 12.55 -2.67 -39.90
C GLY A 577 13.80 -1.84 -39.55
N GLY A 578 14.32 -1.97 -38.33
CA GLY A 578 15.53 -1.30 -37.88
C GLY A 578 16.00 -1.76 -36.49
N PRO A 579 17.10 -1.19 -35.99
CA PRO A 579 17.64 -1.50 -34.66
C PRO A 579 16.71 -1.04 -33.52
N TYR A 580 16.78 -1.70 -32.36
CA TYR A 580 15.98 -1.40 -31.17
C TYR A 580 16.14 0.04 -30.70
N ARG A 581 17.34 0.62 -30.86
CA ARG A 581 17.58 2.04 -30.55
C ARG A 581 16.62 3.01 -31.26
N ASP A 582 16.11 2.66 -32.44
CA ASP A 582 15.22 3.52 -33.22
C ASP A 582 13.79 3.50 -32.64
N LEU A 583 13.35 2.36 -32.07
CA LEU A 583 12.11 2.26 -31.30
C LEU A 583 12.19 3.13 -30.03
N VAL A 584 13.28 3.02 -29.27
CA VAL A 584 13.49 3.81 -28.05
C VAL A 584 13.55 5.31 -28.34
N LYS A 585 14.24 5.72 -29.41
CA LYS A 585 14.27 7.14 -29.83
C LYS A 585 12.91 7.65 -30.29
N ALA A 586 12.13 6.82 -30.98
CA ALA A 586 10.78 7.18 -31.40
C ALA A 586 9.86 7.40 -30.20
N ALA A 587 9.94 6.54 -29.17
CA ALA A 587 9.22 6.73 -27.91
C ALA A 587 9.63 8.02 -27.19
N GLU A 588 10.94 8.32 -27.12
CA GLU A 588 11.42 9.55 -26.47
C GLU A 588 11.06 10.84 -27.20
N SER A 589 10.91 10.79 -28.52
CA SER A 589 10.60 11.97 -29.32
C SER A 589 9.07 12.19 -29.36
N CYS A 590 8.27 11.13 -29.29
CA CYS A 590 6.82 11.20 -29.40
C CYS A 590 6.19 12.19 -28.39
N PRO A 591 5.61 13.31 -28.84
CA PRO A 591 4.98 14.29 -27.96
C PRO A 591 3.76 13.76 -27.21
N ALA A 592 3.12 12.72 -27.75
CA ALA A 592 1.97 12.04 -27.14
C ALA A 592 2.38 10.85 -26.26
N MET A 593 3.65 10.43 -26.28
CA MET A 593 4.17 9.28 -25.52
C MET A 593 3.45 7.94 -25.78
N ILE A 594 2.95 7.73 -27.00
CA ILE A 594 2.10 6.58 -27.39
C ILE A 594 2.88 5.39 -27.98
N ILE A 595 4.21 5.39 -27.93
CA ILE A 595 5.06 4.37 -28.57
C ILE A 595 5.75 3.55 -27.49
N HIS A 596 5.50 2.24 -27.49
CA HIS A 596 6.01 1.29 -26.51
C HIS A 596 7.07 0.39 -27.17
N PRO A 597 8.37 0.58 -26.90
CA PRO A 597 9.45 -0.15 -27.57
C PRO A 597 9.50 -1.67 -27.30
N GLY A 598 8.87 -2.17 -26.24
CA GLY A 598 8.93 -3.58 -25.83
C GLY A 598 10.35 -4.03 -25.48
N LEU A 599 10.62 -5.34 -25.63
CA LEU A 599 11.95 -5.93 -25.49
C LEU A 599 12.73 -5.93 -26.83
N PRO A 600 14.07 -5.89 -26.79
CA PRO A 600 14.88 -5.94 -28.00
C PRO A 600 14.74 -7.28 -28.73
N LEU A 601 14.38 -7.21 -30.01
CA LEU A 601 14.21 -8.38 -30.88
C LEU A 601 15.55 -8.98 -31.36
N ASP A 602 16.63 -8.18 -31.37
CA ASP A 602 17.99 -8.64 -31.68
C ASP A 602 18.87 -8.59 -30.40
N PRO A 603 19.24 -9.75 -29.83
CA PRO A 603 20.04 -9.82 -28.61
C PRO A 603 21.51 -9.41 -28.80
N ASN A 604 21.97 -9.14 -30.03
CA ASN A 604 23.37 -8.78 -30.32
C ASN A 604 23.60 -7.28 -30.60
N GLU A 605 22.61 -6.42 -30.36
CA GLU A 605 22.76 -4.98 -30.55
C GLU A 605 23.72 -4.35 -29.51
N LYS A 606 24.56 -3.41 -29.95
CA LYS A 606 25.51 -2.74 -29.04
C LYS A 606 24.77 -1.78 -28.10
N GLY A 607 24.98 -1.95 -26.79
CA GLY A 607 24.46 -1.03 -25.77
C GLY A 607 23.03 -1.30 -25.33
N LEU A 608 22.55 -2.55 -25.46
CA LEU A 608 21.18 -2.96 -25.11
C LEU A 608 20.79 -2.62 -23.67
N ASP A 609 21.64 -2.87 -22.67
CA ASP A 609 21.30 -2.61 -21.26
C ASP A 609 20.92 -1.13 -21.01
N ALA A 610 21.61 -0.21 -21.68
CA ALA A 610 21.32 1.22 -21.59
C ALA A 610 20.04 1.63 -22.35
N LEU A 611 19.70 0.90 -23.41
CA LEU A 611 18.48 1.13 -24.19
C LEU A 611 17.24 0.57 -23.48
N ILE A 612 17.34 -0.62 -22.89
CA ILE A 612 16.26 -1.24 -22.09
C ILE A 612 15.89 -0.33 -20.93
N LYS A 613 16.88 0.14 -20.16
CA LYS A 613 16.64 1.06 -19.03
C LYS A 613 15.98 2.38 -19.44
N ARG A 614 16.20 2.85 -20.67
CA ARG A 614 15.54 4.05 -21.21
C ARG A 614 14.13 3.78 -21.73
N ALA A 615 13.88 2.56 -22.20
CA ALA A 615 12.59 2.09 -22.66
C ALA A 615 11.61 1.78 -21.51
N GLU A 616 12.11 1.42 -20.33
CA GLU A 616 11.30 1.07 -19.14
C GLU A 616 10.20 2.08 -18.79
N LYS A 617 10.42 3.38 -19.02
CA LYS A 617 9.42 4.43 -18.74
C LYS A 617 8.33 4.56 -19.81
N PHE A 618 8.47 3.86 -20.94
CA PHE A 618 7.54 3.87 -22.06
C PHE A 618 6.91 2.50 -22.32
N ASN A 619 7.35 1.45 -21.64
CA ASN A 619 6.74 0.12 -21.69
C ASN A 619 5.79 -0.02 -20.52
#